data_AF-A0A8D3X251-F1
#
_entry.id   AF-A0A8D3X251-F1
#
_cell.length_a   1.000
_cell.length_b   1.000
_cell.length_c   1.000
_cell.angle_alpha   90.00
_cell.angle_beta   90.00
_cell.angle_gamma   90.00
#
_symmetry.space_group_name_H-M   'P 1'
#
loop_
_entity.id
_entity.type
_entity.pdbx_description
1 polymer ?
#
loop_
_entity_poly.entity_id
_entity_poly.type
_entity_poly.pdbx_seq_one_letter_code
_entity_poly.pdbx_strand_id
1 'polypeptide(L)'
;MMCPELLGGFHTPREPAEIIKGTGIDVINGNARVIERSGKDVTDIYIDGAYKALNIAKEIKATVIVLKESSPSCGSEHIYNGAFSGVKIAGEGVTAALLRKHGFTVMSESQFVAKMY
;
A
#
# COMPACT_ATOMS: atom_id res chain seq x y z
N MET A 1 -5.14 -14.12 4.30
CA MET A 1 -4.92 -12.80 4.94
C MET A 1 -3.42 -12.56 4.98
N MET A 2 -2.94 -11.37 4.60
CA MET A 2 -1.51 -11.03 4.60
C MET A 2 -1.29 -9.56 4.95
N CYS A 3 -0.12 -9.21 5.48
CA CYS A 3 0.29 -7.83 5.73
C CYS A 3 1.59 -7.56 4.95
N PRO A 4 1.56 -6.70 3.90
CA PRO A 4 2.75 -6.42 3.10
C PRO A 4 3.91 -5.84 3.92
N GLU A 5 3.61 -5.03 4.93
CA GLU A 5 4.63 -4.41 5.78
C GLU A 5 5.38 -5.47 6.63
N LEU A 6 4.67 -6.46 7.18
CA LEU A 6 5.30 -7.59 7.87
C LEU A 6 6.10 -8.47 6.90
N LEU A 7 5.58 -8.70 5.70
CA LEU A 7 6.31 -9.43 4.66
C LEU A 7 7.62 -8.71 4.27
N GLY A 8 7.62 -7.39 4.25
CA GLY A 8 8.81 -6.55 4.01
C GLY A 8 9.81 -6.54 5.16
N GLY A 9 9.41 -6.96 6.37
CA GLY A 9 10.30 -7.08 7.54
C GLY A 9 10.07 -6.06 8.65
N PHE A 10 8.93 -5.35 8.66
CA PHE A 10 8.57 -4.51 9.80
C PHE A 10 8.25 -5.33 11.06
N HIS A 11 8.50 -4.72 12.23
CA HIS A 11 8.00 -5.22 13.52
C HIS A 11 6.66 -4.58 13.90
N THR A 12 5.99 -5.11 14.93
CA THR A 12 4.75 -4.55 15.50
C THR A 12 4.93 -4.30 16.99
N PRO A 13 4.66 -3.08 17.51
CA PRO A 13 4.23 -1.86 16.81
C PRO A 13 5.40 -1.22 16.06
N ARG A 14 5.12 -0.34 15.08
CA ARG A 14 6.11 0.45 14.34
C ARG A 14 5.67 1.91 14.24
N GLU A 15 6.58 2.76 13.79
CA GLU A 15 6.29 4.18 13.55
C GLU A 15 5.32 4.36 12.36
N PRO A 16 4.42 5.35 12.39
CA PRO A 16 3.62 5.72 11.22
C PRO A 16 4.51 6.18 10.07
N ALA A 17 4.16 5.76 8.85
CA ALA A 17 4.81 6.18 7.62
C ALA A 17 3.80 6.74 6.61
N GLU A 18 4.23 7.68 5.78
CA GLU A 18 3.42 8.27 4.71
C GLU A 18 4.24 8.35 3.40
N ILE A 19 3.54 8.34 2.27
CA ILE A 19 4.18 8.59 0.96
C ILE A 19 4.39 10.09 0.81
N ILE A 20 5.60 10.50 0.48
CA ILE A 20 6.00 11.90 0.28
C ILE A 20 6.08 12.20 -1.22
N LYS A 21 5.44 13.30 -1.65
CA LYS A 21 5.49 13.85 -3.03
C LYS A 21 4.99 12.88 -4.11
N GLY A 22 3.95 12.09 -3.83
CA GLY A 22 3.32 11.23 -4.83
C GLY A 22 2.40 10.18 -4.23
N THR A 23 2.21 9.10 -4.97
CA THR A 23 1.39 7.94 -4.62
C THR A 23 2.19 6.65 -4.78
N GLY A 24 1.58 5.50 -4.51
CA GLY A 24 2.22 4.19 -4.60
C GLY A 24 2.85 3.91 -5.97
N ILE A 25 2.22 4.36 -7.07
CA ILE A 25 2.79 4.18 -8.41
C ILE A 25 4.07 5.02 -8.60
N ASP A 26 4.12 6.22 -8.00
CA ASP A 26 5.30 7.08 -8.04
C ASP A 26 6.45 6.47 -7.24
N VAL A 27 6.16 5.81 -6.12
CA VAL A 27 7.16 5.04 -5.36
C VAL A 27 7.72 3.89 -6.21
N ILE A 28 6.84 3.11 -6.86
CA ILE A 28 7.26 2.00 -7.75
C ILE A 28 8.12 2.49 -8.92
N ASN A 29 7.87 3.71 -9.42
CA ASN A 29 8.63 4.32 -10.51
C ASN A 29 9.89 5.06 -10.03
N GLY A 30 10.16 5.15 -8.72
CA GLY A 30 11.32 5.82 -8.14
C GLY A 30 11.20 7.35 -8.01
N ASN A 31 9.98 7.90 -8.16
CA ASN A 31 9.70 9.34 -8.12
C ASN A 31 9.20 9.83 -6.75
N ALA A 32 8.78 8.92 -5.88
CA ALA A 32 8.31 9.21 -4.52
C ALA A 32 8.96 8.26 -3.49
N ARG A 33 8.82 8.59 -2.21
CA ARG A 33 9.41 7.83 -1.10
C ARG A 33 8.38 7.59 -0.01
N VAL A 34 8.55 6.52 0.75
CA VAL A 34 7.81 6.25 1.98
C VAL A 34 8.69 6.60 3.17
N ILE A 35 8.27 7.58 3.95
CA ILE A 35 9.05 8.13 5.06
C ILE A 35 8.29 7.91 6.37
N GLU A 36 8.98 7.49 7.42
CA GLU A 36 8.46 7.43 8.80
C GLU A 36 8.41 8.85 9.40
N ARG A 37 7.57 9.07 10.43
CA ARG A 37 7.44 10.39 11.07
C ARG A 37 8.77 10.95 11.61
N SER A 38 9.72 10.10 12.00
CA SER A 38 11.09 10.44 12.41
C SER A 38 11.96 10.95 11.27
N GLY A 39 11.51 10.84 10.03
CA GLY A 39 12.25 11.21 8.82
C GLY A 39 13.03 10.06 8.20
N LYS A 40 12.95 8.85 8.76
CA LYS A 40 13.62 7.67 8.22
C LYS A 40 12.97 7.21 6.91
N ASP A 41 13.78 6.98 5.89
CA ASP A 41 13.33 6.42 4.62
C ASP A 41 13.17 4.89 4.75
N VAL A 42 11.94 4.41 4.52
CA VAL A 42 11.56 2.99 4.59
C VAL A 42 11.02 2.48 3.28
N THR A 43 11.29 3.19 2.18
CA THR A 43 10.76 2.89 0.84
C THR A 43 11.05 1.45 0.41
N ASP A 44 12.28 0.98 0.59
CA ASP A 44 12.70 -0.35 0.14
C ASP A 44 11.93 -1.48 0.84
N ILE A 45 11.61 -1.31 2.13
CA ILE A 45 10.84 -2.28 2.93
C ILE A 45 9.41 -2.38 2.39
N TYR A 46 8.80 -1.25 2.04
CA TYR A 46 7.46 -1.20 1.44
C TYR A 46 7.43 -1.83 0.04
N ILE A 47 8.46 -1.58 -0.78
CA ILE A 47 8.58 -2.17 -2.12
C ILE A 47 8.76 -3.69 -2.02
N ASP A 48 9.67 -4.17 -1.17
CA ASP A 48 9.90 -5.60 -0.96
C ASP A 48 8.63 -6.31 -0.46
N GLY A 49 7.94 -5.72 0.52
CA GLY A 49 6.64 -6.19 1.00
C GLY A 49 5.58 -6.29 -0.10
N ALA A 50 5.52 -5.30 -0.99
CA ALA A 50 4.60 -5.29 -2.13
C ALA A 50 4.91 -6.41 -3.15
N TYR A 51 6.19 -6.66 -3.46
CA TYR A 51 6.59 -7.75 -4.36
C TYR A 51 6.31 -9.13 -3.77
N LYS A 52 6.54 -9.32 -2.47
CA LYS A 52 6.17 -10.56 -1.77
C LYS A 52 4.66 -10.79 -1.81
N ALA A 53 3.88 -9.74 -1.55
CA ALA A 53 2.43 -9.75 -1.68
C ALA A 53 1.96 -10.12 -3.10
N LEU A 54 2.60 -9.56 -4.13
CA LEU A 54 2.33 -9.87 -5.53
C LEU A 54 2.60 -11.34 -5.86
N ASN A 55 3.72 -11.89 -5.38
CA ASN A 55 4.07 -13.30 -5.62
C ASN A 55 3.03 -14.23 -5.00
N ILE A 56 2.62 -13.98 -3.75
CA ILE A 56 1.55 -14.74 -3.09
C ILE A 56 0.25 -14.65 -3.90
N ALA A 57 -0.14 -13.46 -4.35
CA ALA A 57 -1.35 -13.28 -5.14
C ALA A 57 -1.34 -14.07 -6.46
N LYS A 58 -0.18 -14.13 -7.13
CA LYS A 58 0.03 -14.95 -8.34
C LYS A 58 -0.04 -16.45 -8.04
N GLU A 59 0.62 -16.91 -6.99
CA GLU A 59 0.67 -18.32 -6.61
C GLU A 59 -0.72 -18.88 -6.29
N ILE A 60 -1.52 -18.14 -5.53
CA ILE A 60 -2.89 -18.55 -5.19
C ILE A 60 -3.91 -18.27 -6.30
N LYS A 61 -3.48 -17.66 -7.42
CA LYS A 61 -4.32 -17.23 -8.54
C LYS A 61 -5.50 -16.38 -8.07
N ALA A 62 -5.22 -15.40 -7.21
CA ALA A 62 -6.24 -14.50 -6.68
C ALA A 62 -6.94 -13.75 -7.82
N THR A 63 -8.26 -13.66 -7.77
CA THR A 63 -9.06 -12.88 -8.73
C THR A 63 -9.43 -11.51 -8.17
N VAL A 64 -9.62 -11.42 -6.86
CA VAL A 64 -9.97 -10.20 -6.13
C VAL A 64 -9.07 -10.08 -4.91
N ILE A 65 -8.53 -8.87 -4.69
CA ILE A 65 -7.71 -8.54 -3.52
C ILE A 65 -8.38 -7.38 -2.79
N VAL A 66 -8.76 -7.64 -1.54
CA VAL A 66 -9.36 -6.64 -0.65
C VAL A 66 -8.28 -6.11 0.28
N LEU A 67 -8.05 -4.80 0.27
CA LEU A 67 -7.00 -4.14 1.05
C LEU A 67 -7.59 -3.09 1.99
N LYS A 68 -6.90 -2.88 3.13
CA LYS A 68 -7.28 -1.88 4.11
C LYS A 68 -7.04 -0.46 3.59
N GLU A 69 -8.08 0.37 3.59
CA GLU A 69 -8.02 1.73 3.06
C GLU A 69 -7.12 2.68 3.88
N SER A 70 -6.60 3.74 3.23
CA SER A 70 -5.78 4.83 3.81
C SER A 70 -4.32 4.52 4.18
N SER A 71 -3.86 3.28 4.03
CA SER A 71 -2.47 2.90 4.35
C SER A 71 -1.49 3.29 3.23
N PRO A 72 -0.24 3.70 3.53
CA PRO A 72 0.81 3.91 2.50
C PRO A 72 1.16 2.63 1.73
N SER A 73 0.85 1.45 2.25
CA SER A 73 0.97 0.18 1.52
C SER A 73 -0.34 -0.22 0.85
N CYS A 74 -1.43 -0.25 1.62
CA CYS A 74 -2.67 -0.94 1.24
C CYS A 74 -3.81 -0.04 0.79
N GLY A 75 -3.70 1.30 0.97
CA GLY A 75 -4.71 2.25 0.55
C GLY A 75 -5.04 2.07 -0.93
N SER A 76 -6.32 1.93 -1.25
CA SER A 76 -6.75 1.58 -2.61
C SER A 76 -7.41 2.75 -3.33
N GLU A 77 -7.91 3.73 -2.58
CA GLU A 77 -8.53 4.94 -3.12
C GLU A 77 -7.93 6.21 -2.52
N HIS A 78 -7.51 6.13 -1.25
CA HIS A 78 -6.95 7.25 -0.52
C HIS A 78 -5.68 6.84 0.24
N ILE A 79 -4.77 7.80 0.38
CA ILE A 79 -3.58 7.74 1.25
C ILE A 79 -3.45 9.06 2.01
N TYR A 80 -2.58 9.09 3.03
CA TYR A 80 -2.23 10.36 3.68
C TYR A 80 -1.37 11.24 2.78
N ASN A 81 -1.45 12.56 2.96
CA ASN A 81 -0.82 13.56 2.09
C ASN A 81 0.70 13.70 2.22
N GLY A 82 1.34 12.96 3.13
CA GLY A 82 2.79 13.03 3.35
C GLY A 82 3.22 14.15 4.29
N ALA A 83 2.30 14.93 4.85
CA ALA A 83 2.62 16.01 5.78
C ALA A 83 2.47 15.59 7.25
N PHE A 84 2.09 14.33 7.53
CA PHE A 84 1.77 13.84 8.87
C PHE A 84 0.70 14.69 9.59
N SER A 85 -0.19 15.31 8.80
CA SER A 85 -1.26 16.21 9.27
C SER A 85 -2.62 15.54 9.39
N GLY A 86 -2.71 14.22 9.14
CA GLY A 86 -3.95 13.46 9.14
C GLY A 86 -4.87 13.72 7.94
N VAL A 87 -4.42 14.54 6.97
CA VAL A 87 -5.16 14.84 5.75
C VAL A 87 -4.97 13.71 4.74
N LYS A 88 -6.07 13.25 4.15
CA LYS A 88 -6.07 12.23 3.10
C LYS A 88 -6.23 12.86 1.73
N ILE A 89 -5.59 12.24 0.74
CA ILE A 89 -5.68 12.60 -0.68
C ILE A 89 -6.08 11.37 -1.48
N ALA A 90 -6.67 11.60 -2.65
CA ALA A 90 -6.89 10.53 -3.62
C ALA A 90 -5.54 9.95 -4.06
N GLY A 91 -5.43 8.63 -4.03
CA GLY A 91 -4.19 7.93 -4.33
C GLY A 91 -4.16 6.54 -3.74
N GLU A 92 -3.24 5.73 -4.24
CA GLU A 92 -3.07 4.34 -3.80
C GLU A 92 -1.73 4.16 -3.07
N GLY A 93 -1.68 3.16 -2.19
CA GLY A 93 -0.47 2.73 -1.52
C GLY A 93 0.39 1.84 -2.44
N VAL A 94 1.63 1.58 -2.01
CA VAL A 94 2.65 0.87 -2.80
C VAL A 94 2.17 -0.53 -3.25
N THR A 95 1.58 -1.31 -2.34
CA THR A 95 1.09 -2.66 -2.65
C THR A 95 -0.13 -2.62 -3.56
N ALA A 96 -1.08 -1.71 -3.29
CA ALA A 96 -2.26 -1.55 -4.13
C ALA A 96 -1.88 -1.20 -5.58
N ALA A 97 -0.96 -0.23 -5.75
CA ALA A 97 -0.45 0.18 -7.05
C ALA A 97 0.23 -0.98 -7.80
N LEU A 98 1.12 -1.71 -7.12
CA LEU A 98 1.86 -2.81 -7.76
C LEU A 98 0.93 -3.94 -8.22
N LEU A 99 -0.05 -4.31 -7.40
CA LEU A 99 -1.04 -5.34 -7.73
C LEU A 99 -1.90 -4.92 -8.92
N ARG A 100 -2.41 -3.68 -8.94
CA ARG A 100 -3.18 -3.15 -10.08
C ARG A 100 -2.35 -3.10 -11.37
N LYS A 101 -1.09 -2.68 -11.28
CA LYS A 101 -0.14 -2.69 -12.42
C LYS A 101 0.04 -4.08 -13.02
N HIS A 102 -0.16 -5.14 -12.22
CA HIS A 102 -0.08 -6.54 -12.66
C HIS A 102 -1.45 -7.17 -13.01
N GLY A 103 -2.50 -6.36 -13.15
CA GLY A 103 -3.81 -6.80 -13.63
C GLY A 103 -4.73 -7.40 -12.58
N PHE A 104 -4.39 -7.30 -11.28
CA PHE A 104 -5.30 -7.73 -10.22
C PHE A 104 -6.42 -6.71 -9.99
N THR A 105 -7.62 -7.20 -9.68
CA THR A 105 -8.71 -6.35 -9.19
C THR A 105 -8.47 -6.06 -7.71
N VAL A 106 -8.09 -4.82 -7.40
CA VAL A 106 -7.83 -4.34 -6.03
C VAL A 106 -8.93 -3.39 -5.58
N MET A 107 -9.53 -3.66 -4.43
CA MET A 107 -10.61 -2.86 -3.86
C MET A 107 -10.46 -2.67 -2.35
N SER A 108 -11.11 -1.64 -1.82
CA SER A 108 -11.18 -1.39 -0.39
C SER A 108 -12.15 -2.34 0.31
N GLU A 109 -12.06 -2.44 1.64
CA GLU A 109 -13.06 -3.16 2.43
C GLU A 109 -14.48 -2.60 2.21
N SER A 110 -14.62 -1.29 2.01
CA SER A 110 -15.90 -0.63 1.78
C SER A 110 -16.48 -0.96 0.41
N GLN A 111 -15.64 -0.95 -0.64
CA GLN A 111 -16.06 -1.34 -1.99
C GLN A 111 -16.46 -2.81 -2.06
N PHE A 112 -15.74 -3.69 -1.34
CA PHE A 112 -16.07 -5.10 -1.30
C PHE A 112 -17.45 -5.34 -0.65
N VAL A 113 -17.71 -4.73 0.51
CA VAL A 113 -19.01 -4.81 1.19
C VAL A 113 -20.13 -4.26 0.31
N ALA A 114 -19.91 -3.12 -0.35
CA ALA A 114 -20.91 -2.51 -1.24
C ALA A 114 -21.29 -3.39 -2.44
N LYS A 115 -20.42 -4.32 -2.89
CA LYS A 115 -20.72 -5.27 -3.98
C LYS A 115 -21.47 -6.52 -3.52
N MET A 116 -21.61 -6.73 -2.21
CA MET A 116 -22.35 -7.87 -1.65
C MET A 116 -23.84 -7.59 -1.45
N TYR A 117 -24.26 -6.33 -1.61
CA TYR A 117 -25.63 -5.85 -1.57
C TYR A 117 -26.07 -5.39 -2.95
#